data_AF-A0AAU6JZ14-F1
#
_entry.id   AF-A0AAU6JZ14-F1
#
_cell.length_a   1.000
_cell.length_b   1.000
_cell.length_c   1.000
_cell.angle_alpha   90.00
_cell.angle_beta   90.00
_cell.angle_gamma   90.00
#
_symmetry.space_group_name_H-M   'P 1'
#
loop_
_entity.id
_entity.type
_entity.pdbx_description
1 polymer ?
#
loop_
_entity_poly.entity_id
_entity_poly.type
_entity_poly.pdbx_seq_one_letter_code
_entity_poly.pdbx_strand_id
1 'polypeptide(L)'
;MEFEFDEDQRMLQRVVRETVARSRALSEEQLWSTYLELGWLEAPPVELAIILEELGYAADPTPFLATATWFAPLAGRLPNGSGTAVFDGVGEFVLDADRADEIALLTPDGVVVRSGADVRAERVAVFDPTIHVARVDHPELVAGVPELALMGLAISTVGSCRRILDLVVAHVKQRRQFGVPIGSFQAVKHKAADMYVAIERARALALYSALTIAEDDRQRARAAAMAKAAAGECQRLCFQSGFQLFGAMGYTWENELQIHLKRAKAGDLLLGTAAVHRKALLV
;
A
#
# COMPACT_ATOMS: atom_id res chain seq x y z
N MET A 1 13.06 20.04 10.49
CA MET A 1 12.03 19.48 9.60
C MET A 1 10.88 19.11 10.51
N GLU A 2 9.85 19.96 10.58
CA GLU A 2 8.61 19.61 11.30
C GLU A 2 7.88 18.58 10.43
N PHE A 3 7.60 17.40 10.98
CA PHE A 3 6.88 16.32 10.30
C PHE A 3 5.36 16.40 10.52
N GLU A 4 4.87 17.53 11.04
CA GLU A 4 3.44 17.73 11.21
C GLU A 4 2.81 18.18 9.90
N PHE A 5 1.69 17.55 9.55
CA PHE A 5 0.84 18.01 8.45
C PHE A 5 0.35 19.42 8.73
N ASP A 6 0.31 20.24 7.68
CA ASP A 6 -0.38 21.52 7.70
C ASP A 6 -1.91 21.33 7.77
N GLU A 7 -2.64 22.45 7.81
CA GLU A 7 -4.10 22.41 7.94
C GLU A 7 -4.78 21.75 6.73
N ASP A 8 -4.28 22.01 5.51
CA ASP A 8 -4.82 21.49 4.26
C ASP A 8 -4.59 19.97 4.16
N GLN A 9 -3.40 19.50 4.52
CA GLN A 9 -3.05 18.07 4.58
C GLN A 9 -3.87 17.32 5.63
N ARG A 10 -4.13 17.92 6.79
CA ARG A 10 -5.04 17.35 7.80
C ARG A 10 -6.48 17.30 7.31
N MET A 11 -6.91 18.33 6.58
CA MET A 11 -8.24 18.37 5.97
C MET A 11 -8.37 17.28 4.90
N LEU A 12 -7.38 17.14 4.01
CA LEU A 12 -7.33 16.09 3.00
C LEU A 12 -7.43 14.71 3.65
N GLN A 13 -6.60 14.42 4.67
CA GLN A 13 -6.65 13.13 5.37
C GLN A 13 -8.06 12.82 5.90
N ARG A 14 -8.73 13.82 6.48
CA ARG A 14 -10.10 13.67 6.98
C ARG A 14 -11.10 13.41 5.85
N VAL A 15 -11.02 14.18 4.76
CA VAL A 15 -11.89 14.03 3.59
C VAL A 15 -11.73 12.64 2.98
N VAL A 16 -10.51 12.18 2.75
CA VAL A 16 -10.25 10.83 2.21
C VAL A 16 -10.84 9.78 3.12
N ARG A 17 -10.57 9.86 4.43
CA ARG A 17 -11.12 8.91 5.42
C ARG A 17 -12.65 8.86 5.39
N GLU A 18 -13.30 10.01 5.36
CA GLU A 18 -14.77 10.10 5.32
C GLU A 18 -15.33 9.55 4.01
N THR A 19 -14.74 9.91 2.87
CA THR A 19 -15.15 9.39 1.55
C THR A 19 -15.04 7.87 1.53
N VAL A 20 -13.88 7.33 1.89
CA VAL A 20 -13.64 5.88 1.85
C VAL A 20 -14.54 5.13 2.84
N ALA A 21 -14.82 5.70 4.02
CA ALA A 21 -15.76 5.12 4.98
C ALA A 21 -17.20 5.08 4.45
N ARG A 22 -17.66 6.14 3.77
CA ARG A 22 -19.00 6.22 3.17
C ARG A 22 -19.14 5.31 1.95
N SER A 23 -18.04 5.11 1.23
CA SER A 23 -18.05 4.38 -0.03
C SER A 23 -17.83 2.86 0.10
N ARG A 24 -17.76 2.32 1.32
CA ARG A 24 -17.64 0.86 1.56
C ARG A 24 -18.75 0.00 0.94
N ALA A 25 -19.91 0.60 0.67
CA ALA A 25 -21.05 -0.08 0.07
C ALA A 25 -21.12 0.08 -1.46
N LEU A 26 -20.26 0.91 -2.05
CA LEU A 26 -20.21 1.12 -3.49
C LEU A 26 -19.56 -0.07 -4.20
N SER A 27 -19.91 -0.27 -5.47
CA SER A 27 -19.12 -1.15 -6.32
C SER A 27 -17.73 -0.56 -6.56
N GLU A 28 -16.78 -1.40 -6.95
CA GLU A 28 -15.43 -0.96 -7.30
C GLU A 28 -15.42 0.10 -8.42
N GLU A 29 -16.27 -0.07 -9.44
CA GLU A 29 -16.41 0.88 -10.55
C GLU A 29 -16.91 2.26 -10.08
N GLN A 30 -17.91 2.28 -9.19
CA GLN A 30 -18.43 3.52 -8.60
C GLN A 30 -17.39 4.20 -7.71
N LEU A 31 -16.63 3.41 -6.95
CA LEU A 31 -15.55 3.91 -6.11
C LEU A 31 -14.44 4.53 -6.96
N TRP A 32 -14.05 3.86 -8.05
CA TRP A 32 -13.06 4.36 -8.99
C TRP A 32 -13.50 5.67 -9.66
N SER A 33 -14.74 5.76 -10.15
CA SER A 33 -15.30 7.02 -10.70
C SER A 33 -15.24 8.15 -9.68
N THR A 34 -15.57 7.86 -8.42
CA THR A 34 -15.51 8.84 -7.33
C THR A 34 -14.09 9.38 -7.15
N TYR A 35 -13.06 8.53 -7.20
CA TYR A 35 -11.67 8.97 -7.03
C TYR A 35 -11.17 9.82 -8.21
N LEU A 36 -11.60 9.50 -9.43
CA LEU A 36 -11.32 10.29 -10.62
C LEU A 36 -11.97 11.68 -10.53
N GLU A 37 -13.25 11.75 -10.15
CA GLU A 37 -13.98 13.01 -9.98
C GLU A 37 -13.38 13.92 -8.90
N LEU A 38 -12.82 13.33 -7.84
CA LEU A 38 -12.13 14.04 -6.77
C LEU A 38 -10.71 14.49 -7.14
N GLY A 39 -10.20 14.12 -8.32
CA GLY A 39 -8.88 14.54 -8.81
C GLY A 39 -7.70 13.98 -8.01
N TRP A 40 -7.90 12.89 -7.25
CA TRP A 40 -6.88 12.37 -6.34
C TRP A 40 -5.63 11.83 -7.04
N LEU A 41 -5.71 11.47 -8.33
CA LEU A 41 -4.56 11.06 -9.14
C LEU A 41 -3.57 12.20 -9.42
N GLU A 42 -4.02 13.45 -9.31
CA GLU A 42 -3.18 14.64 -9.53
C GLU A 42 -2.47 15.12 -8.26
N ALA A 43 -2.68 14.42 -7.14
CA ALA A 43 -2.11 14.80 -5.86
C ALA A 43 -0.57 14.78 -5.90
N PRO A 44 0.11 15.82 -5.37
CA PRO A 44 1.56 15.81 -5.22
C PRO A 44 2.02 14.66 -4.31
N PRO A 45 3.32 14.29 -4.30
CA PRO A 45 3.78 13.09 -3.61
C PRO A 45 3.39 12.97 -2.13
N VAL A 46 3.36 14.09 -1.39
CA VAL A 46 3.02 14.09 0.05
C VAL A 46 1.52 13.87 0.25
N GLU A 47 0.67 14.59 -0.48
CA GLU A 47 -0.78 14.44 -0.46
C GLU A 47 -1.19 13.05 -0.98
N LEU A 48 -0.50 12.55 -2.00
CA LEU A 48 -0.67 11.20 -2.52
C LEU A 48 -0.35 10.16 -1.44
N ALA A 49 0.71 10.36 -0.65
CA ALA A 49 1.00 9.47 0.47
C ALA A 49 -0.11 9.48 1.53
N ILE A 50 -0.69 10.66 1.83
CA ILE A 50 -1.84 10.80 2.74
C ILE A 50 -3.05 10.01 2.21
N ILE A 51 -3.37 10.15 0.92
CA ILE A 51 -4.47 9.43 0.27
C ILE A 51 -4.22 7.92 0.35
N LEU A 52 -3.05 7.46 -0.09
CA LEU A 52 -2.68 6.05 -0.13
C LEU A 52 -2.62 5.39 1.24
N GLU A 53 -2.30 6.15 2.30
CA GLU A 53 -2.37 5.68 3.68
C GLU A 53 -3.81 5.29 4.06
N GLU A 54 -4.78 6.15 3.77
CA GLU A 54 -6.18 5.93 4.11
C GLU A 54 -6.84 4.90 3.16
N LEU A 55 -6.45 4.83 1.89
CA LEU A 55 -6.85 3.74 0.98
C LEU A 55 -6.31 2.39 1.48
N GLY A 56 -5.05 2.34 1.92
CA GLY A 56 -4.46 1.15 2.53
C GLY A 56 -5.15 0.74 3.83
N TYR A 57 -5.59 1.71 4.64
CA TYR A 57 -6.38 1.48 5.84
C TYR A 57 -7.73 0.82 5.53
N ALA A 58 -8.36 1.20 4.42
CA ALA A 58 -9.63 0.65 4.00
C ALA A 58 -9.55 -0.64 3.17
N ALA A 59 -8.34 -1.08 2.83
CA ALA A 59 -8.12 -2.16 1.86
C ALA A 59 -8.79 -1.86 0.50
N ASP A 60 -8.56 -0.66 -0.01
CA ASP A 60 -9.11 -0.18 -1.29
C ASP A 60 -8.88 -1.19 -2.44
N PRO A 61 -9.92 -1.60 -3.18
CA PRO A 61 -9.78 -2.59 -4.26
C PRO A 61 -9.53 -1.97 -5.63
N THR A 62 -9.48 -0.63 -5.77
CA THR A 62 -9.41 0.05 -7.07
C THR A 62 -7.99 0.02 -7.67
N PRO A 63 -7.80 0.32 -8.97
CA PRO A 63 -6.47 0.40 -9.58
C PRO A 63 -5.69 1.68 -9.21
N PHE A 64 -6.14 2.44 -8.21
CA PHE A 64 -5.58 3.75 -7.84
C PHE A 64 -4.07 3.67 -7.55
N LEU A 65 -3.63 2.68 -6.77
CA LEU A 65 -2.23 2.55 -6.37
C LEU A 65 -1.33 2.38 -7.60
N ALA A 66 -1.63 1.43 -8.49
CA ALA A 66 -0.84 1.18 -9.69
C ALA A 66 -0.92 2.40 -10.65
N THR A 67 -2.09 3.00 -10.79
CA THR A 67 -2.29 4.15 -11.67
C THR A 67 -1.44 5.34 -11.25
N ALA A 68 -1.55 5.74 -9.97
CA ALA A 68 -0.88 6.94 -9.45
C ALA A 68 0.63 6.74 -9.25
N THR A 69 1.07 5.52 -8.91
CA THR A 69 2.45 5.31 -8.45
C THR A 69 3.31 4.46 -9.36
N TRP A 70 2.72 3.70 -10.29
CA TRP A 70 3.46 2.86 -11.22
C TRP A 70 3.37 3.44 -12.63
N PHE A 71 2.16 3.61 -13.17
CA PHE A 71 1.95 4.15 -14.51
C PHE A 71 2.38 5.60 -14.62
N ALA A 72 1.76 6.48 -13.82
CA ALA A 72 1.95 7.93 -13.96
C ALA A 72 3.42 8.38 -13.93
N PRO A 73 4.24 7.94 -12.95
CA PRO A 73 5.66 8.34 -12.93
C PRO A 73 6.48 7.71 -14.05
N LEU A 74 6.15 6.50 -14.51
CA LEU A 74 6.90 5.87 -15.59
C LEU A 74 6.55 6.50 -16.94
N ALA A 75 5.27 6.73 -17.21
CA ALA A 75 4.78 7.34 -18.46
C ALA A 75 4.99 8.87 -18.51
N GLY A 76 5.21 9.52 -17.38
CA GLY A 76 5.31 10.98 -17.26
C GLY A 76 3.98 11.71 -17.46
N ARG A 77 2.85 11.00 -17.35
CA ARG A 77 1.49 11.53 -17.50
C ARG A 77 0.46 10.58 -16.87
N LEU A 78 -0.75 11.09 -16.61
CA LEU A 78 -1.88 10.24 -16.27
C LEU A 78 -2.40 9.44 -17.48
N PRO A 79 -2.98 8.23 -17.27
CA PRO A 79 -3.66 7.48 -18.32
C PRO A 79 -5.06 8.03 -18.57
N ASN A 80 -5.66 7.67 -19.72
CA ASN A 80 -7.10 7.86 -19.94
C ASN A 80 -7.86 6.72 -19.26
N GLY A 81 -8.24 6.91 -18.00
CA GLY A 81 -8.85 5.88 -17.16
C GLY A 81 -7.85 5.33 -16.15
N SER A 82 -7.64 4.03 -16.16
CA SER A 82 -6.72 3.31 -15.28
C SER A 82 -5.40 2.97 -15.97
N GLY A 83 -4.33 2.83 -15.20
CA GLY A 83 -3.06 2.40 -15.75
C GLY A 83 -2.21 1.59 -14.80
N THR A 84 -1.28 0.82 -15.36
CA THR A 84 -0.22 0.17 -14.58
C THR A 84 1.10 0.17 -15.33
N ALA A 85 2.19 -0.21 -14.67
CA ALA A 85 3.50 -0.29 -15.30
C ALA A 85 4.18 -1.65 -15.10
N VAL A 86 4.96 -2.03 -16.10
CA VAL A 86 5.77 -3.26 -16.14
C VAL A 86 7.22 -2.88 -16.32
N PHE A 87 8.07 -3.40 -15.46
CA PHE A 87 9.51 -3.19 -15.45
C PHE A 87 10.17 -4.42 -14.80
N ASP A 88 11.41 -4.70 -15.18
CA ASP A 88 12.15 -5.81 -14.61
C ASP A 88 12.63 -5.47 -13.17
N GLY A 89 12.94 -6.49 -12.38
CA GLY A 89 13.61 -6.33 -11.10
C GLY A 89 13.14 -7.32 -10.04
N VAL A 90 11.82 -7.44 -9.82
CA VAL A 90 11.30 -8.24 -8.69
C VAL A 90 10.03 -9.07 -8.99
N GLY A 91 9.67 -9.24 -10.27
CA GLY A 91 8.75 -10.30 -10.69
C GLY A 91 7.86 -9.97 -11.90
N GLU A 92 7.37 -11.02 -12.56
CA GLU A 92 6.37 -10.98 -13.66
C GLU A 92 4.97 -10.54 -13.19
N PHE A 93 4.79 -10.27 -11.89
CA PHE A 93 3.50 -10.01 -11.24
C PHE A 93 3.24 -8.51 -11.13
N VAL A 94 2.27 -8.04 -11.91
CA VAL A 94 1.95 -6.63 -12.07
C VAL A 94 0.58 -6.35 -11.46
N LEU A 95 0.49 -5.34 -10.60
CA LEU A 95 -0.80 -4.89 -10.07
C LEU A 95 -1.68 -4.39 -11.22
N ASP A 96 -2.93 -4.82 -11.22
CA ASP A 96 -4.00 -4.32 -12.11
C ASP A 96 -3.80 -4.51 -13.61
N ALA A 97 -2.77 -5.23 -14.05
CA ALA A 97 -2.48 -5.39 -15.48
C ALA A 97 -3.56 -6.15 -16.27
N ASP A 98 -4.38 -6.99 -15.63
CA ASP A 98 -5.52 -7.67 -16.28
C ASP A 98 -6.71 -6.74 -16.56
N ARG A 99 -6.72 -5.52 -16.00
CA ARG A 99 -7.85 -4.58 -16.10
C ARG A 99 -7.46 -3.14 -16.44
N ALA A 100 -6.17 -2.84 -16.57
CA ALA A 100 -5.69 -1.50 -16.86
C ALA A 100 -6.08 -1.07 -18.29
N ASP A 101 -6.47 0.18 -18.47
CA ASP A 101 -6.76 0.76 -19.79
C ASP A 101 -5.47 1.04 -20.57
N GLU A 102 -4.42 1.48 -19.87
CA GLU A 102 -3.09 1.71 -20.43
C GLU A 102 -2.00 1.02 -19.61
N ILE A 103 -0.99 0.45 -20.29
CA ILE A 103 0.16 -0.20 -19.65
C ILE A 103 1.45 0.45 -20.13
N ALA A 104 2.24 0.98 -19.19
CA ALA A 104 3.57 1.52 -19.45
C ALA A 104 4.64 0.43 -19.27
N LEU A 105 5.47 0.23 -20.29
CA LEU A 105 6.50 -0.80 -20.33
C LEU A 105 7.87 -0.12 -20.31
N LEU A 106 8.73 -0.47 -19.34
CA LEU A 106 10.11 -0.01 -19.31
C LEU A 106 11.01 -0.96 -20.11
N THR A 107 11.51 -0.50 -21.25
CA THR A 107 12.33 -1.25 -22.20
C THR A 107 13.73 -0.62 -22.36
N PRO A 108 14.70 -1.30 -23.01
CA PRO A 108 16.01 -0.71 -23.30
C PRO A 108 15.95 0.60 -24.10
N ASP A 109 14.93 0.75 -24.95
CA ASP A 109 14.72 1.93 -25.80
C ASP A 109 13.92 3.04 -25.09
N GLY A 110 13.56 2.82 -23.81
CA GLY A 110 12.80 3.75 -22.98
C GLY A 110 11.40 3.24 -22.66
N VAL A 111 10.51 4.17 -22.32
CA VAL A 111 9.14 3.85 -21.89
C VAL A 111 8.21 3.79 -23.10
N VAL A 112 7.54 2.64 -23.26
CA VAL A 112 6.53 2.41 -24.30
C VAL A 112 5.17 2.26 -23.63
N VAL A 113 4.19 3.07 -24.03
CA VAL A 113 2.80 2.94 -23.55
C VAL A 113 1.97 2.19 -24.58
N ARG A 114 1.21 1.19 -24.13
CA ARG A 114 0.28 0.40 -24.94
C ARG A 114 -1.12 0.46 -24.33
N SER A 115 -2.12 0.22 -25.18
CA SER A 115 -3.45 -0.15 -24.70
C SER A 115 -3.35 -1.43 -23.87
N GLY A 116 -4.03 -1.50 -22.73
CA GLY A 116 -4.03 -2.72 -21.91
C GLY A 116 -4.61 -3.92 -22.65
N ALA A 117 -5.54 -3.70 -23.59
CA ALA A 117 -6.08 -4.76 -24.44
C ALA A 117 -5.04 -5.39 -25.40
N ASP A 118 -3.95 -4.67 -25.70
CA ASP A 118 -2.88 -5.15 -26.57
C ASP A 118 -1.78 -5.90 -25.80
N VAL A 119 -1.81 -5.87 -24.46
CA VAL A 119 -0.81 -6.52 -23.60
C VAL A 119 -1.42 -7.77 -22.98
N ARG A 120 -0.75 -8.91 -23.16
CA ARG A 120 -1.20 -10.17 -22.58
C ARG A 120 -0.93 -10.18 -21.07
N ALA A 121 -1.96 -9.94 -20.28
CA ALA A 121 -1.94 -10.03 -18.83
C ALA A 121 -2.89 -11.14 -18.34
N GLU A 122 -2.35 -12.16 -17.66
CA GLU A 122 -3.13 -13.27 -17.12
C GLU A 122 -3.35 -13.08 -15.62
N ARG A 123 -4.60 -12.88 -15.17
CA ARG A 123 -4.90 -12.74 -13.74
C ARG A 123 -4.48 -13.98 -12.96
N VAL A 124 -3.75 -13.76 -11.87
CA VAL A 124 -3.27 -14.82 -10.98
C VAL A 124 -4.06 -14.82 -9.68
N ALA A 125 -4.46 -16.01 -9.24
CA ALA A 125 -5.07 -16.18 -7.93
C ALA A 125 -4.03 -15.92 -6.83
N VAL A 126 -4.23 -14.85 -6.06
CA VAL A 126 -3.38 -14.47 -4.93
C VAL A 126 -4.14 -14.57 -3.62
N PHE A 127 -3.41 -14.60 -2.50
CA PHE A 127 -3.99 -14.85 -1.18
C PHE A 127 -4.85 -13.69 -0.66
N ASP A 128 -4.62 -12.47 -1.13
CA ASP A 128 -5.53 -11.33 -0.97
C ASP A 128 -6.47 -11.26 -2.20
N PRO A 129 -7.73 -11.69 -2.10
CA PRO A 129 -8.64 -11.69 -3.24
C PRO A 129 -9.12 -10.28 -3.63
N THR A 130 -8.80 -9.25 -2.84
CA THR A 130 -9.24 -7.86 -3.05
C THR A 130 -8.29 -7.06 -3.94
N ILE A 131 -7.14 -7.63 -4.31
CA ILE A 131 -6.22 -7.02 -5.27
C ILE A 131 -6.22 -7.80 -6.58
N HIS A 132 -5.92 -7.09 -7.66
CA HIS A 132 -5.68 -7.66 -8.97
C HIS A 132 -4.17 -7.75 -9.19
N VAL A 133 -3.69 -8.96 -9.42
CA VAL A 133 -2.30 -9.24 -9.79
C VAL A 133 -2.36 -10.08 -11.04
N ALA A 134 -1.71 -9.65 -12.09
CA ALA A 134 -1.62 -10.39 -13.34
C ALA A 134 -0.17 -10.69 -13.68
N ARG A 135 0.06 -11.83 -14.32
CA ARG A 135 1.33 -12.16 -14.92
C ARG A 135 1.40 -11.53 -16.29
N VAL A 136 2.43 -10.70 -16.51
CA VAL A 136 2.71 -10.10 -17.80
C VAL A 136 4.03 -10.68 -18.33
N ASP A 137 3.94 -11.35 -19.48
CA ASP A 137 5.11 -11.84 -20.20
C ASP A 137 5.41 -10.84 -21.33
N HIS A 138 6.47 -10.07 -21.16
CA HIS A 138 6.92 -9.13 -22.17
C HIS A 138 8.44 -9.29 -22.36
N PRO A 139 8.91 -9.55 -23.60
CA PRO A 139 10.34 -9.60 -23.86
C PRO A 139 10.96 -8.21 -23.63
N GLU A 140 12.25 -8.17 -23.28
CA GLU A 140 13.03 -6.92 -23.25
C GLU A 140 12.54 -5.89 -22.23
N LEU A 141 12.22 -6.32 -21.00
CA LEU A 141 12.05 -5.41 -19.87
C LEU A 141 13.40 -5.09 -19.24
N VAL A 142 13.57 -3.87 -18.73
CA VAL A 142 14.77 -3.48 -17.96
C VAL A 142 14.42 -3.06 -16.54
N ALA A 143 15.40 -3.15 -15.66
CA ALA A 143 15.23 -2.82 -14.26
C ALA A 143 15.01 -1.32 -14.06
N GLY A 144 13.97 -0.97 -13.30
CA GLY A 144 13.70 0.43 -12.96
C GLY A 144 12.36 0.56 -12.26
N VAL A 145 12.40 0.59 -10.93
CA VAL A 145 11.20 0.79 -10.12
C VAL A 145 11.10 2.28 -9.76
N PRO A 146 10.02 2.98 -10.14
CA PRO A 146 9.80 4.37 -9.72
C PRO A 146 9.79 4.48 -8.18
N GLU A 147 10.42 5.52 -7.64
CA GLU A 147 10.44 5.75 -6.18
C GLU A 147 9.02 5.93 -5.63
N LEU A 148 8.12 6.54 -6.42
CA LEU A 148 6.70 6.65 -6.08
C LEU A 148 6.03 5.28 -5.91
N ALA A 149 6.39 4.27 -6.71
CA ALA A 149 5.82 2.93 -6.60
C ALA A 149 6.20 2.26 -5.27
N LEU A 150 7.47 2.41 -4.85
CA LEU A 150 7.96 1.91 -3.57
C LEU A 150 7.33 2.68 -2.39
N MET A 151 7.30 4.02 -2.47
CA MET A 151 6.66 4.88 -1.47
C MET A 151 5.18 4.52 -1.30
N GLY A 152 4.44 4.41 -2.41
CA GLY A 152 3.02 4.10 -2.43
C GLY A 152 2.70 2.74 -1.81
N LEU A 153 3.44 1.69 -2.18
CA LEU A 153 3.29 0.38 -1.53
C LEU A 153 3.63 0.43 -0.04
N ALA A 154 4.68 1.17 0.35
CA ALA A 154 5.07 1.29 1.75
C ALA A 154 3.98 1.95 2.58
N ILE A 155 3.45 3.11 2.15
CA ILE A 155 2.44 3.85 2.90
C ILE A 155 1.08 3.14 2.90
N SER A 156 0.68 2.49 1.81
CA SER A 156 -0.54 1.67 1.80
C SER A 156 -0.43 0.45 2.71
N THR A 157 0.76 -0.18 2.78
CA THR A 157 1.04 -1.26 3.75
C THR A 157 0.93 -0.78 5.18
N VAL A 158 1.43 0.43 5.48
CA VAL A 158 1.29 1.09 6.79
C VAL A 158 -0.19 1.33 7.11
N GLY A 159 -0.99 1.80 6.15
CA GLY A 159 -2.45 1.93 6.29
C GLY A 159 -3.12 0.63 6.72
N SER A 160 -2.81 -0.48 6.05
CA SER A 160 -3.33 -1.81 6.44
C SER A 160 -2.87 -2.22 7.84
N CYS A 161 -1.62 -1.91 8.24
CA CYS A 161 -1.11 -2.17 9.59
C CYS A 161 -1.85 -1.35 10.66
N ARG A 162 -2.17 -0.09 10.38
CA ARG A 162 -3.01 0.76 11.25
C ARG A 162 -4.38 0.13 11.47
N ARG A 163 -5.02 -0.35 10.40
CA ARG A 163 -6.32 -1.04 10.52
C ARG A 163 -6.24 -2.33 11.33
N ILE A 164 -5.18 -3.12 11.14
CA ILE A 164 -4.92 -4.31 11.98
C ILE A 164 -4.85 -3.92 13.46
N LEU A 165 -4.10 -2.88 13.82
CA LEU A 165 -3.99 -2.41 15.20
C LEU A 165 -5.35 -1.98 15.76
N ASP A 166 -6.14 -1.21 15.02
CA ASP A 166 -7.47 -0.76 15.47
C ASP A 166 -8.42 -1.93 15.75
N LEU A 167 -8.43 -2.92 14.84
CA LEU A 167 -9.22 -4.15 15.00
C LEU A 167 -8.77 -4.94 16.24
N VAL A 168 -7.46 -5.06 16.44
CA VAL A 168 -6.88 -5.71 17.62
C VAL A 168 -7.29 -4.99 18.89
N VAL A 169 -7.14 -3.66 18.94
CA VAL A 169 -7.47 -2.86 20.12
C VAL A 169 -8.97 -2.96 20.45
N ALA A 170 -9.84 -2.90 19.43
CA ALA A 170 -11.27 -3.12 19.61
C ALA A 170 -11.56 -4.51 20.18
N HIS A 171 -10.94 -5.54 19.60
CA HIS A 171 -11.11 -6.93 20.01
C HIS A 171 -10.69 -7.17 21.47
N VAL A 172 -9.47 -6.75 21.84
CA VAL A 172 -8.90 -7.03 23.17
C VAL A 172 -9.58 -6.24 24.30
N LYS A 173 -10.24 -5.13 23.97
CA LYS A 173 -11.08 -4.36 24.92
C LYS A 173 -12.40 -5.07 25.22
N GLN A 174 -12.96 -5.80 24.26
CA GLN A 174 -14.26 -6.46 24.40
C GLN A 174 -14.15 -7.91 24.88
N ARG A 175 -13.14 -8.65 24.40
CA ARG A 175 -12.95 -10.07 24.73
C ARG A 175 -12.56 -10.24 26.19
N ARG A 176 -13.34 -11.05 26.93
CA ARG A 176 -13.07 -11.38 28.34
C ARG A 176 -12.56 -12.80 28.51
N GLN A 177 -11.48 -12.98 29.26
CA GLN A 177 -10.96 -14.27 29.74
C GLN A 177 -10.41 -14.08 31.15
N PHE A 178 -10.45 -15.13 31.97
CA PHE A 178 -10.01 -15.05 33.37
C PHE A 178 -10.70 -13.91 34.15
N GLY A 179 -11.98 -13.67 33.88
CA GLY A 179 -12.80 -12.66 34.56
C GLY A 179 -12.60 -11.20 34.11
N VAL A 180 -11.62 -10.90 33.26
CA VAL A 180 -11.27 -9.52 32.84
C VAL A 180 -11.14 -9.39 31.31
N PRO A 181 -11.24 -8.17 30.75
CA PRO A 181 -10.86 -7.95 29.36
C PRO A 181 -9.40 -8.36 29.11
N ILE A 182 -9.12 -9.06 28.01
CA ILE A 182 -7.78 -9.56 27.73
C ILE A 182 -6.76 -8.43 27.50
N GLY A 183 -7.22 -7.25 27.07
CA GLY A 183 -6.40 -6.05 26.97
C GLY A 183 -5.85 -5.53 28.31
N SER A 184 -6.29 -6.06 29.45
CA SER A 184 -5.73 -5.72 30.76
C SER A 184 -4.36 -6.38 31.01
N PHE A 185 -4.06 -7.50 30.36
CA PHE A 185 -2.81 -8.24 30.54
C PHE A 185 -1.62 -7.52 29.88
N GLN A 186 -0.49 -7.44 30.59
CA GLN A 186 0.71 -6.76 30.11
C GLN A 186 1.24 -7.33 28.78
N ALA A 187 1.20 -8.66 28.61
CA ALA A 187 1.62 -9.29 27.36
C ALA A 187 0.80 -8.83 26.14
N VAL A 188 -0.49 -8.51 26.32
CA VAL A 188 -1.35 -7.96 25.27
C VAL A 188 -1.03 -6.48 25.03
N LYS A 189 -0.88 -5.71 26.10
CA LYS A 189 -0.53 -4.27 26.01
C LYS A 189 0.81 -4.04 25.32
N HIS A 190 1.84 -4.82 25.68
CA HIS A 190 3.16 -4.72 25.07
C HIS A 190 3.10 -5.01 23.57
N LYS A 191 2.40 -6.08 23.14
CA LYS A 191 2.22 -6.36 21.70
C LYS A 191 1.54 -5.22 20.95
N ALA A 192 0.48 -4.64 21.51
CA ALA A 192 -0.20 -3.50 20.89
C ALA A 192 0.70 -2.25 20.84
N ALA A 193 1.50 -2.01 21.88
CA ALA A 193 2.47 -0.92 21.90
C ALA A 193 3.59 -1.12 20.87
N ASP A 194 4.14 -2.33 20.75
CA ASP A 194 5.17 -2.67 19.77
C ASP A 194 4.65 -2.49 18.33
N MET A 195 3.41 -2.92 18.06
CA MET A 195 2.73 -2.68 16.78
C MET A 195 2.62 -1.18 16.50
N TYR A 196 2.15 -0.39 17.47
CA TYR A 196 2.01 1.06 17.33
C TYR A 196 3.35 1.73 16.99
N VAL A 197 4.41 1.42 17.73
CA VAL A 197 5.75 1.98 17.49
C VAL A 197 6.27 1.60 16.10
N ALA A 198 6.07 0.35 15.68
CA ALA A 198 6.50 -0.11 14.35
C ALA A 198 5.74 0.61 13.22
N ILE A 199 4.44 0.85 13.41
CA ILE A 199 3.57 1.60 12.49
C ILE A 199 4.07 3.03 12.37
N GLU A 200 4.24 3.76 13.47
CA GLU A 200 4.67 5.16 13.43
C GLU A 200 6.06 5.31 12.79
N ARG A 201 6.98 4.37 13.07
CA ARG A 201 8.30 4.34 12.45
C ARG A 201 8.21 4.14 10.93
N ALA A 202 7.42 3.18 10.47
CA ALA A 202 7.26 2.91 9.03
C ALA A 202 6.52 4.06 8.32
N ARG A 203 5.51 4.64 8.98
CA ARG A 203 4.77 5.81 8.52
C ARG A 203 5.70 7.01 8.31
N ALA A 204 6.54 7.33 9.30
CA ALA A 204 7.49 8.43 9.22
C ALA A 204 8.46 8.26 8.04
N LEU A 205 8.96 7.05 7.80
CA LEU A 205 9.87 6.77 6.68
C LEU A 205 9.17 6.85 5.32
N ALA A 206 7.91 6.42 5.22
CA ALA A 206 7.14 6.55 3.99
C ALA A 206 6.80 8.03 3.67
N LEU A 207 6.43 8.82 4.67
CA LEU A 207 6.24 10.27 4.51
C LEU A 207 7.54 11.00 4.18
N TYR A 208 8.66 10.59 4.80
CA TYR A 208 9.97 11.11 4.43
C TYR A 208 10.32 10.79 2.98
N SER A 209 10.03 9.58 2.51
CA SER A 209 10.18 9.22 1.09
C SER A 209 9.33 10.13 0.20
N ALA A 210 8.07 10.36 0.54
CA ALA A 210 7.19 11.25 -0.22
C ALA A 210 7.76 12.67 -0.31
N LEU A 211 8.25 13.22 0.81
CA LEU A 211 8.89 14.54 0.84
C LEU A 211 10.14 14.59 -0.04
N THR A 212 11.02 13.59 0.04
CA THR A 212 12.23 13.56 -0.82
C THR A 212 11.90 13.44 -2.30
N ILE A 213 10.79 12.82 -2.66
CA ILE A 213 10.30 12.75 -4.04
C ILE A 213 9.75 14.11 -4.47
N ALA A 214 8.95 14.77 -3.63
CA ALA A 214 8.37 16.09 -3.92
C ALA A 214 9.45 17.17 -4.17
N GLU A 215 10.55 17.10 -3.41
CA GLU A 215 11.66 18.06 -3.51
C GLU A 215 12.74 17.65 -4.53
N ASP A 216 12.54 16.58 -5.30
CA ASP A 216 13.55 15.96 -6.17
C ASP A 216 14.91 15.75 -5.47
N ASP A 217 14.88 15.41 -4.18
CA ASP A 217 16.09 15.25 -3.38
C ASP A 217 16.88 14.03 -3.88
N ARG A 218 18.22 14.16 -3.89
CA ARG A 218 19.16 13.08 -4.24
C ARG A 218 19.00 11.82 -3.40
N GLN A 219 18.34 11.90 -2.24
CA GLN A 219 18.09 10.81 -1.32
C GLN A 219 16.79 10.04 -1.63
N ARG A 220 15.96 10.47 -2.58
CA ARG A 220 14.65 9.86 -2.86
C ARG A 220 14.70 8.34 -3.04
N ALA A 221 15.68 7.83 -3.79
CA ALA A 221 15.83 6.39 -4.01
C ALA A 221 16.15 5.64 -2.70
N ARG A 222 17.04 6.22 -1.89
CA ARG A 222 17.40 5.67 -0.57
C ARG A 222 16.21 5.72 0.39
N ALA A 223 15.48 6.84 0.42
CA ALA A 223 14.31 7.03 1.27
C ALA A 223 13.18 6.05 0.90
N ALA A 224 12.95 5.82 -0.39
CA ALA A 224 11.96 4.86 -0.88
C ALA A 224 12.30 3.41 -0.49
N ALA A 225 13.57 3.02 -0.61
CA ALA A 225 14.05 1.71 -0.13
C ALA A 225 13.92 1.58 1.40
N MET A 226 14.24 2.63 2.17
CA MET A 226 14.04 2.66 3.62
C MET A 226 12.57 2.51 4.01
N ALA A 227 11.67 3.19 3.30
CA ALA A 227 10.22 3.09 3.50
C ALA A 227 9.72 1.66 3.27
N LYS A 228 10.09 1.03 2.14
CA LYS A 228 9.71 -0.37 1.85
C LYS A 228 10.28 -1.36 2.86
N ALA A 229 11.53 -1.18 3.28
CA ALA A 229 12.13 -1.99 4.32
C ALA A 229 11.36 -1.90 5.64
N ALA A 230 11.05 -0.69 6.10
CA ALA A 230 10.34 -0.46 7.34
C ALA A 230 8.89 -0.94 7.29
N ALA A 231 8.18 -0.73 6.17
CA ALA A 231 6.82 -1.21 5.97
C ALA A 231 6.75 -2.75 6.00
N GLY A 232 7.68 -3.45 5.33
CA GLY A 232 7.75 -4.90 5.35
C GLY A 232 8.10 -5.50 6.73
N GLU A 233 8.92 -4.81 7.53
CA GLU A 233 9.16 -5.19 8.93
C GLU A 233 7.94 -4.94 9.83
N CYS A 234 7.29 -3.79 9.66
CA CYS A 234 6.09 -3.39 10.39
C CYS A 234 4.96 -4.40 10.14
N GLN A 235 4.66 -4.70 8.87
CA GLN A 235 3.60 -5.66 8.57
C GLN A 235 3.87 -7.03 9.17
N ARG A 236 5.13 -7.50 9.20
CA ARG A 236 5.44 -8.80 9.77
C ARG A 236 5.12 -8.85 11.26
N LEU A 237 5.43 -7.77 12.00
CA LEU A 237 5.09 -7.66 13.42
C LEU A 237 3.57 -7.56 13.62
N CYS A 238 2.90 -6.68 12.88
CA CYS A 238 1.44 -6.52 12.94
C CYS A 238 0.71 -7.81 12.55
N PHE A 239 1.24 -8.57 11.60
CA PHE A 239 0.68 -9.85 11.18
C PHE A 239 0.74 -10.86 12.32
N GLN A 240 1.94 -11.08 12.88
CA GLN A 240 2.15 -12.04 13.96
C GLN A 240 1.34 -11.66 15.21
N SER A 241 1.44 -10.40 15.64
CA SER A 241 0.76 -9.93 16.85
C SER A 241 -0.75 -9.86 16.66
N GLY A 242 -1.23 -9.34 15.52
CA GLY A 242 -2.66 -9.22 15.27
C GLY A 242 -3.35 -10.58 15.21
N PHE A 243 -2.74 -11.52 14.48
CA PHE A 243 -3.25 -12.88 14.41
C PHE A 243 -3.23 -13.59 15.77
N GLN A 244 -2.14 -13.46 16.53
CA GLN A 244 -2.04 -14.05 17.87
C GLN A 244 -3.07 -13.47 18.84
N LEU A 245 -3.30 -12.16 18.83
CA LEU A 245 -4.21 -11.48 19.76
C LEU A 245 -5.69 -11.75 19.47
N PHE A 246 -6.05 -12.08 18.23
CA PHE A 246 -7.38 -12.58 17.88
C PHE A 246 -7.60 -14.05 18.22
N GLY A 247 -6.53 -14.82 18.39
CA GLY A 247 -6.59 -16.26 18.66
C GLY A 247 -7.34 -17.01 17.55
N ALA A 248 -8.20 -17.96 17.92
CA ALA A 248 -8.94 -18.78 16.95
C ALA A 248 -9.87 -17.97 16.03
N MET A 249 -10.44 -16.85 16.48
CA MET A 249 -11.24 -15.97 15.61
C MET A 249 -10.41 -15.34 14.50
N GLY A 250 -9.11 -15.19 14.71
CA GLY A 250 -8.19 -14.75 13.66
C GLY A 250 -8.18 -15.70 12.46
N TYR A 251 -8.59 -16.97 12.62
CA TYR A 251 -8.66 -17.95 11.54
C TYR A 251 -10.01 -17.99 10.80
N THR A 252 -11.03 -17.26 11.28
CA THR A 252 -12.36 -17.29 10.68
C THR A 252 -12.57 -16.09 9.74
N TRP A 253 -13.55 -16.22 8.84
CA TRP A 253 -14.00 -15.15 7.94
C TRP A 253 -15.08 -14.25 8.56
N GLU A 254 -15.33 -14.38 9.87
CA GLU A 254 -16.36 -13.62 10.60
C GLU A 254 -15.89 -12.21 10.98
N ASN A 255 -14.65 -11.86 10.64
CA ASN A 255 -14.07 -10.55 10.91
C ASN A 255 -13.15 -10.11 9.76
N GLU A 256 -12.97 -8.80 9.63
CA GLU A 256 -12.21 -8.21 8.53
C GLU A 256 -10.68 -8.26 8.73
N LEU A 257 -10.16 -8.78 9.86
CA LEU A 257 -8.72 -8.82 10.15
C LEU A 257 -7.93 -9.51 9.02
N GLN A 258 -8.46 -10.63 8.53
CA GLN A 258 -7.81 -11.43 7.48
C GLN A 258 -7.58 -10.61 6.20
N ILE A 259 -8.50 -9.71 5.85
CA ILE A 259 -8.38 -8.84 4.67
C ILE A 259 -7.13 -7.97 4.82
N HIS A 260 -6.99 -7.27 5.95
CA HIS A 260 -5.87 -6.36 6.16
C HIS A 260 -4.53 -7.09 6.41
N LEU A 261 -4.54 -8.26 7.05
CA LEU A 261 -3.36 -9.11 7.19
C LEU A 261 -2.79 -9.52 5.83
N LYS A 262 -3.68 -9.95 4.92
CA LYS A 262 -3.32 -10.36 3.57
C LYS A 262 -2.87 -9.15 2.75
N ARG A 263 -3.59 -8.02 2.81
CA ARG A 263 -3.19 -6.80 2.12
C ARG A 263 -1.81 -6.32 2.53
N ALA A 264 -1.54 -6.26 3.84
CA ALA A 264 -0.23 -5.86 4.36
C ALA A 264 0.89 -6.83 3.93
N LYS A 265 0.61 -8.14 3.90
CA LYS A 265 1.59 -9.12 3.44
C LYS A 265 1.84 -9.04 1.93
N ALA A 266 0.81 -8.76 1.13
CA ALA A 266 0.96 -8.54 -0.32
C ALA A 266 1.85 -7.33 -0.60
N GLY A 267 1.65 -6.23 0.15
CA GLY A 267 2.48 -5.03 0.05
C GLY A 267 3.96 -5.25 0.37
N ASP A 268 4.31 -6.17 1.27
CA ASP A 268 5.71 -6.59 1.51
C ASP A 268 6.30 -7.37 0.32
N LEU A 269 5.52 -8.27 -0.28
CA LEU A 269 6.01 -9.13 -1.37
C LEU A 269 6.17 -8.38 -2.69
N LEU A 270 5.26 -7.46 -3.00
CA LEU A 270 5.30 -6.65 -4.22
C LEU A 270 6.50 -5.70 -4.21
N LEU A 271 7.18 -5.61 -5.36
CA LEU A 271 8.37 -4.78 -5.58
C LEU A 271 9.51 -5.04 -4.56
N GLY A 272 9.61 -6.28 -4.07
CA GLY A 272 10.68 -6.72 -3.18
C GLY A 272 10.38 -6.58 -1.69
N THR A 273 10.83 -7.60 -0.95
CA THR A 273 10.63 -7.71 0.49
C THR A 273 11.51 -6.78 1.29
N ALA A 274 11.22 -6.64 2.58
CA ALA A 274 12.09 -5.87 3.49
C ALA A 274 13.57 -6.29 3.47
N ALA A 275 13.87 -7.56 3.20
CA ALA A 275 15.25 -8.05 3.10
C ALA A 275 15.96 -7.54 1.83
N VAL A 276 15.25 -7.50 0.70
CA VAL A 276 15.77 -6.96 -0.58
C VAL A 276 16.13 -5.49 -0.42
N HIS A 277 15.21 -4.70 0.13
CA HIS A 277 15.41 -3.26 0.31
C HIS A 277 16.48 -2.94 1.36
N ARG A 278 16.57 -3.71 2.46
CA ARG A 278 17.69 -3.56 3.41
C ARG A 278 19.04 -3.85 2.78
N LYS A 279 19.14 -4.89 1.95
CA LYS A 279 20.39 -5.23 1.25
C LYS A 279 20.82 -4.09 0.31
N ALA A 280 19.88 -3.48 -0.39
CA ALA A 280 20.15 -2.35 -1.28
C ALA A 280 20.70 -1.11 -0.55
N LEU A 281 20.42 -0.95 0.75
CA LEU A 281 20.89 0.18 1.56
C LEU A 281 22.32 0.01 2.13
N LEU A 282 22.92 -1.17 1.97
CA LEU A 282 24.28 -1.47 2.45
C LEU A 282 25.37 -1.22 1.41
N VAL A 283 24.98 -0.91 0.17
CA VAL A 283 25.86 -0.64 -0.97
C VAL A 283 25.85 0.86 -1.24
#